data_AF-A0ABD0QTV7-F1
#
_entry.id   AF-A0ABD0QTV7-F1
#
_cell.length_a   1.000
_cell.length_b   1.000
_cell.length_c   1.000
_cell.angle_alpha   90.00
_cell.angle_beta   90.00
_cell.angle_gamma   90.00
#
_symmetry.space_group_name_H-M   'P 1'
#
loop_
_entity.id
_entity.type
_entity.pdbx_description
1 polymer ?
#
loop_
_entity_poly.entity_id
_entity_poly.type
_entity_poly.pdbx_seq_one_letter_code
_entity_poly.pdbx_strand_id
1 'polypeptide(L)' 'VERGFRSVHVEGVEFKHMGQQSMGHYPVHFHMNGDVDEMGGYDPPTYVKDLSIHHTFSRCVTVHGTNGLL' A
#
# COMPACT_ATOMS: atom_id res chain seq x y z
N VAL A 1 14.00 5.22 11.03
CA VAL A 1 13.97 5.54 9.58
C VAL A 1 14.08 4.22 8.85
N GLU A 2 12.99 3.66 8.33
CA GLU A 2 13.12 2.49 7.45
C GLU A 2 13.50 2.97 6.05
N ARG A 3 14.59 2.42 5.50
CA ARG A 3 15.15 2.78 4.19
C ARG A 3 15.52 1.51 3.42
N GLY A 4 14.56 0.61 3.25
CA GLY A 4 14.80 -0.65 2.56
C GLY A 4 13.57 -1.34 1.98
N PHE A 5 12.41 -0.67 1.92
CA PHE A 5 11.20 -1.27 1.37
C PHE A 5 11.01 -0.91 -0.09
N ARG A 6 10.73 -1.93 -0.90
CA ARG A 6 11.07 -1.84 -2.30
C ARG A 6 10.02 -2.35 -3.26
N SER A 7 9.40 -3.52 -3.06
CA SER A 7 8.25 -3.81 -3.91
C SER A 7 7.26 -4.80 -3.34
N VAL A 8 5.99 -4.47 -3.53
CA VAL A 8 4.82 -5.29 -3.29
C VAL A 8 3.91 -5.14 -4.49
N HIS A 9 3.30 -6.25 -4.86
CA HIS A 9 2.35 -6.35 -5.95
C HIS A 9 1.10 -7.02 -5.44
N VAL A 10 0.01 -6.26 -5.38
CA VAL A 10 -1.30 -6.77 -4.99
C VAL A 10 -2.24 -6.58 -6.16
N GLU A 11 -2.79 -7.68 -6.68
CA GLU A 11 -3.65 -7.67 -7.86
C GLU A 11 -4.75 -8.73 -7.75
N GLY A 12 -5.97 -8.37 -8.16
CA GLY A 12 -7.06 -9.33 -8.31
C GLY A 12 -7.61 -9.88 -6.99
N VAL A 13 -7.43 -9.18 -5.88
CA VAL A 13 -7.89 -9.64 -4.54
C VAL A 13 -9.01 -8.78 -3.97
N GLU A 14 -9.79 -9.40 -3.08
CA GLU A 14 -10.85 -8.74 -2.30
C GLU A 14 -10.38 -8.46 -0.86
N PHE A 15 -10.51 -7.21 -0.43
CA PHE A 15 -10.38 -6.81 0.97
C PHE A 15 -11.76 -6.54 1.56
N LYS A 16 -12.23 -7.44 2.44
CA LYS A 16 -13.51 -7.35 3.14
C LYS A 16 -13.34 -7.48 4.65
N HIS A 17 -14.02 -6.64 5.42
CA HIS A 17 -13.94 -6.62 6.89
C HIS A 17 -12.50 -6.46 7.42
N MET A 18 -11.70 -5.65 6.73
CA MET A 18 -10.31 -5.40 7.07
C MET A 18 -10.13 -4.10 7.87
N GLY A 19 -9.09 -4.07 8.70
CA GLY A 19 -8.64 -2.89 9.44
C GLY A 19 -9.21 -2.79 10.86
N GLN A 20 -8.71 -1.83 11.63
CA GLN A 20 -9.18 -1.51 12.98
C GLN A 20 -9.34 0.01 13.13
N GLN A 21 -10.34 0.45 13.90
CA GLN A 21 -10.60 1.87 14.18
C GLN A 21 -9.63 2.45 15.22
N SER A 22 -8.34 2.26 15.00
CA SER A 22 -7.25 2.80 15.81
C SER A 22 -6.13 3.30 14.90
N MET A 23 -5.40 4.32 15.35
CA MET A 23 -4.33 4.94 14.58
C MET A 23 -3.26 3.91 14.18
N GLY A 24 -2.79 3.97 12.93
CA GLY A 24 -1.76 3.06 12.41
C GLY A 24 -2.25 1.67 12.00
N HIS A 25 -3.54 1.35 12.17
CA HIS A 25 -4.10 0.03 11.85
C HIS A 25 -4.89 0.06 10.53
N TYR A 26 -4.15 0.22 9.44
CA TYR A 26 -4.68 0.19 8.07
C TYR A 26 -4.29 -1.12 7.39
N PRO A 27 -5.20 -1.79 6.66
CA PRO A 27 -4.92 -3.07 6.00
C PRO A 27 -3.69 -3.04 5.08
N VAL A 28 -3.57 -1.98 4.28
CA VAL A 28 -2.42 -1.72 3.40
C VAL A 28 -1.91 -0.32 3.70
N HIS A 29 -0.70 -0.23 4.22
CA HIS A 29 -0.10 1.03 4.66
C HIS A 29 1.32 1.19 4.11
N PHE A 30 1.48 2.03 3.11
CA PHE A 30 2.80 2.45 2.61
C PHE A 30 3.24 3.67 3.42
N HIS A 31 4.27 3.50 4.26
CA HIS A 31 4.63 4.48 5.28
C HIS A 31 6.11 4.88 5.21
N MET A 32 6.35 6.05 4.63
CA MET A 32 7.65 6.70 4.48
C MET A 32 8.63 5.89 3.60
N ASN A 33 8.12 5.29 2.52
CA ASN A 33 8.92 4.40 1.66
C ASN A 33 9.73 5.14 0.59
N GLY A 34 9.52 6.44 0.38
CA GLY A 34 10.16 7.20 -0.71
C GLY A 34 9.59 6.82 -2.08
N ASP A 35 10.41 6.89 -3.12
CA ASP A 35 10.00 6.54 -4.48
C ASP A 35 9.93 5.00 -4.60
N VAL A 36 8.78 4.46 -5.03
CA VAL A 36 8.46 3.02 -5.14
C VAL A 36 8.22 2.52 -6.56
N ASP A 37 8.66 3.30 -7.54
CA ASP A 37 8.72 2.98 -8.98
C ASP A 37 10.17 2.80 -9.47
N GLU A 38 10.37 2.90 -10.79
CA GLU A 38 11.67 2.83 -11.45
C GLU A 38 12.67 3.87 -10.92
N MET A 39 12.21 5.06 -10.49
CA MET A 39 13.08 6.09 -9.89
C MET A 39 13.62 5.65 -8.54
N GLY A 40 12.81 4.88 -7.79
CA GLY A 40 13.23 4.19 -6.57
C GLY A 40 14.17 3.01 -6.83
N GLY A 41 14.30 2.56 -8.09
CA GLY A 41 15.03 1.36 -8.50
C GLY A 41 14.20 0.08 -8.46
N TYR A 42 12.89 0.16 -8.72
CA TYR A 42 12.00 -1.01 -8.78
C TYR A 42 11.49 -1.29 -10.17
N ASP A 43 11.64 -2.55 -10.56
CA ASP A 43 11.12 -3.09 -11.80
C ASP A 43 10.58 -4.52 -11.54
N PRO A 44 9.27 -4.75 -11.64
CA PRO A 44 8.24 -3.76 -11.95
C PRO A 44 7.98 -2.78 -10.78
N PRO A 45 7.43 -1.58 -11.07
CA PRO A 45 7.00 -0.63 -10.03
C PRO A 45 6.08 -1.30 -9.00
N THR A 46 6.10 -0.80 -7.76
CA THR A 46 5.16 -1.27 -6.73
C THR A 46 3.73 -0.93 -7.14
N TYR A 47 2.80 -1.88 -7.01
CA TYR A 47 1.39 -1.64 -7.34
C TYR A 47 0.40 -2.34 -6.44
N VAL A 48 -0.80 -1.76 -6.37
CA VAL A 48 -1.99 -2.27 -5.71
C VAL A 48 -3.18 -2.00 -6.63
N LYS A 49 -3.48 -2.93 -7.54
CA LYS A 49 -4.42 -2.72 -8.65
C LYS A 49 -5.49 -3.81 -8.74
N ASP A 50 -6.54 -3.56 -9.52
CA ASP A 50 -7.61 -4.53 -9.81
C ASP A 50 -8.22 -5.16 -8.54
N LEU A 51 -8.52 -4.31 -7.54
CA LEU A 51 -9.03 -4.74 -6.23
C LEU A 51 -10.54 -4.53 -6.05
N SER A 52 -11.16 -5.43 -5.28
CA SER A 52 -12.46 -5.17 -4.65
C SER A 52 -12.24 -4.80 -3.18
N ILE A 53 -12.57 -3.57 -2.79
CA ILE A 53 -12.45 -3.11 -1.41
C ILE A 53 -13.83 -2.68 -0.92
N HIS A 54 -14.38 -3.38 0.07
CA HIS A 54 -15.67 -3.00 0.63
C HIS A 54 -15.87 -3.50 2.06
N HIS A 55 -16.78 -2.84 2.79
CA HIS A 55 -17.09 -3.17 4.19
C HIS A 55 -15.83 -3.22 5.08
N THR A 56 -14.92 -2.25 4.93
CA THR A 56 -13.72 -2.14 5.78
C THR A 56 -14.01 -1.32 7.04
N PHE A 57 -13.32 -1.64 8.13
CA PHE A 57 -13.51 -0.96 9.42
C PHE A 57 -12.67 0.33 9.52
N SER A 58 -11.66 0.48 8.66
CA SER A 58 -10.85 1.68 8.50
C SER A 58 -10.52 1.91 7.02
N ARG A 59 -9.79 2.99 6.70
CA ARG A 59 -9.27 3.19 5.33
C ARG A 59 -8.40 2.00 4.95
N CYS A 60 -8.73 1.35 3.83
CA CYS A 60 -8.07 0.10 3.44
C CYS A 60 -6.65 0.32 2.94
N VAL A 61 -6.46 1.31 2.07
CA VAL A 61 -5.16 1.71 1.52
C VAL A 61 -4.83 3.09 2.04
N THR A 62 -3.68 3.21 2.71
CA THR A 62 -3.15 4.49 3.19
C THR A 62 -1.73 4.66 2.67
N VAL A 63 -1.46 5.83 2.09
CA VAL A 63 -0.16 6.18 1.51
C VAL A 63 0.35 7.42 2.23
N HIS A 64 1.53 7.31 2.83
CA HIS A 64 2.18 8.39 3.56
C HIS A 64 3.67 8.40 3.21
N GLY A 65 4.21 9.53 2.76
CA GLY A 65 5.63 9.66 2.42
C GLY A 65 6.16 8.63 1.40
N THR A 66 5.31 8.21 0.47
CA THR A 66 5.60 7.21 -0.56
C THR A 66 5.13 7.75 -1.92
N ASN A 67 5.95 7.65 -2.97
CA ASN A 67 5.68 8.18 -4.32
C ASN A 67 5.81 7.08 -5.38
N GLY A 68 5.13 7.20 -6.52
CA GLY A 68 5.27 6.23 -7.62
C GLY A 68 4.53 4.90 -7.43
N LEU A 69 3.62 4.81 -6.46
CA LEU A 69 2.73 3.64 -6.29
C LEU A 69 1.65 3.65 -7.37
N LEU A 70 1.45 2.52 -8.07
CA LEU A 70 0.40 2.32 -9.09
C LEU A 70 -0.84 1.61 -8.54
#